data_AF-A0A4S4FVN5-F1
#
_entry.id   AF-A0A4S4FVN5-F1
#
_cell.length_a   1.000
_cell.length_b   1.000
_cell.length_c   1.000
_cell.angle_alpha   90.00
_cell.angle_beta   90.00
_cell.angle_gamma   90.00
#
_symmetry.space_group_name_H-M   'P 1'
#
loop_
_entity.id
_entity.type
_entity.pdbx_description
1 polymer ?
#
loop_
_entity_poly.entity_id
_entity_poly.type
_entity_poly.pdbx_seq_one_letter_code
_entity_poly.pdbx_strand_id
1 'polypeptide(L)' 'MNYPTEMLHQEPNARQILQKYWLTWQDIRQLEFCGRSKALKIVHALPHSYHGRTPMVRTVDYLAYYEAHDEVVIDWS' A
#
# COMPACT_ATOMS: atom_id res chain seq x y z
N MET A 1 8.91 13.52 3.90
CA MET A 1 7.66 14.31 4.07
C MET A 1 6.66 13.34 4.66
N ASN A 2 6.32 13.53 5.94
CA ASN A 2 5.29 12.73 6.62
C ASN A 2 3.94 13.32 6.21
N TYR A 3 3.14 12.52 5.51
CA TYR A 3 1.74 12.84 5.29
C TYR A 3 0.95 12.19 6.44
N PRO A 4 0.19 12.98 7.22
CA PRO A 4 -0.65 12.41 8.26
C PRO A 4 -1.69 11.48 7.63
N THR A 5 -1.96 10.36 8.30
CA THR A 5 -2.96 9.34 7.94
C THR A 5 -4.33 9.93 7.60
N GLU A 6 -4.67 11.09 8.15
CA GLU A 6 -5.89 11.86 7.85
C GLU A 6 -6.02 12.31 6.39
N MET A 7 -4.91 12.49 5.66
CA MET A 7 -4.94 12.89 4.23
C MET A 7 -5.23 11.74 3.27
N LEU A 8 -4.99 10.48 3.65
CA LEU A 8 -5.32 9.31 2.83
C LEU A 8 -6.84 9.15 2.61
N HIS A 9 -7.66 9.76 3.48
CA HIS A 9 -9.11 9.60 3.47
C HIS A 9 -9.88 10.68 2.69
N GLN A 10 -9.22 11.73 2.18
CA GLN A 10 -9.90 12.86 1.52
C GLN A 10 -9.82 12.85 -0.03
N GLU A 11 -8.97 12.01 -0.62
CA GLU A 11 -8.88 11.86 -2.08
C GLU A 11 -9.93 10.86 -2.59
N PRO A 12 -10.85 11.25 -3.49
CA PRO A 12 -11.88 10.35 -4.04
C PRO A 12 -11.30 9.05 -4.62
N ASN A 13 -10.08 9.14 -5.17
CA ASN A 13 -9.35 8.03 -5.75
C ASN A 13 -8.87 7.02 -4.69
N ALA A 14 -8.37 7.49 -3.54
CA ALA A 14 -7.91 6.61 -2.46
C ALA A 14 -9.07 5.76 -1.90
N ARG A 15 -10.24 6.37 -1.73
CA ARG A 15 -11.45 5.66 -1.29
C ARG A 15 -11.88 4.58 -2.27
N GLN A 16 -11.82 4.84 -3.57
CA GLN A 16 -12.14 3.86 -4.61
C GLN A 16 -11.13 2.71 -4.63
N ILE A 17 -9.85 3.00 -4.44
CA ILE A 17 -8.79 1.99 -4.36
C ILE A 17 -8.99 1.08 -3.14
N LEU A 18 -9.27 1.64 -1.97
CA LEU A 18 -9.49 0.89 -0.72
C LEU A 18 -10.78 0.06 -0.71
N GLN A 19 -11.68 0.21 -1.70
CA GLN A 19 -12.83 -0.68 -1.88
C GLN A 19 -12.49 -1.98 -2.64
N LYS A 20 -11.31 -2.07 -3.25
CA LYS A 20 -10.85 -3.29 -3.93
C LYS A 20 -10.57 -4.39 -2.90
N TYR A 21 -10.72 -5.66 -3.30
CA TYR A 21 -10.30 -6.79 -2.45
C TYR A 21 -8.78 -7.02 -2.48
N TRP A 22 -8.17 -6.83 -3.66
CA TRP A 22 -6.73 -6.96 -3.89
C TRP A 22 -6.16 -5.64 -4.40
N LEU A 23 -5.02 -5.23 -3.85
CA LEU A 23 -4.24 -4.06 -4.23
C LEU A 23 -2.99 -4.48 -4.99
N THR A 24 -2.73 -3.82 -6.11
CA THR A 24 -1.48 -3.96 -6.88
C THR A 24 -0.43 -2.97 -6.42
N TRP A 25 0.81 -3.12 -6.89
CA TRP A 25 1.84 -2.09 -6.70
C TRP A 25 1.45 -0.72 -7.27
N GLN A 26 0.57 -0.66 -8.29
CA GLN A 26 0.10 0.63 -8.85
C GLN A 26 -0.92 1.31 -7.94
N ASP A 27 -1.73 0.51 -7.25
CA ASP A 27 -2.67 0.99 -6.24
C ASP A 27 -1.90 1.53 -5.04
N ILE A 28 -0.96 0.74 -4.51
CA ILE A 28 -0.09 1.16 -3.41
C ILE A 28 0.74 2.40 -3.79
N ARG A 29 1.24 2.48 -5.03
CA ARG A 29 1.94 3.69 -5.50
C ARG A 29 1.09 4.96 -5.36
N GLN A 30 -0.21 4.86 -5.67
CA GLN A 30 -1.15 5.98 -5.58
C GLN A 30 -1.51 6.30 -4.13
N LEU A 31 -1.75 5.28 -3.30
CA LEU A 31 -2.02 5.45 -1.87
C LEU A 31 -0.82 6.11 -1.15
N GLU A 32 0.39 5.64 -1.44
CA GLU A 32 1.63 6.06 -0.77
C GLU A 32 2.31 7.27 -1.40
N PHE A 33 1.74 7.81 -2.48
CA PHE A 33 2.31 8.89 -3.28
C PHE A 33 3.81 8.68 -3.58
N CYS A 34 4.17 7.45 -3.98
CA CYS A 34 5.58 7.03 -4.07
C CYS A 34 6.01 6.56 -5.47
N GLY A 35 7.30 6.26 -5.62
CA GLY A 35 7.85 5.64 -6.83
C GLY A 35 7.58 4.14 -6.89
N ARG A 36 7.69 3.56 -8.09
CA ARG A 36 7.48 2.11 -8.34
C ARG A 36 8.29 1.23 -7.37
N SER A 37 9.56 1.55 -7.15
CA SER A 37 10.43 0.74 -6.30
C SER A 37 9.96 0.70 -4.84
N LYS A 38 9.47 1.83 -4.30
CA LYS A 38 8.89 1.90 -2.95
C LYS A 38 7.53 1.19 -2.87
N ALA A 39 6.71 1.26 -3.91
CA ALA A 39 5.45 0.53 -3.91
C ALA A 39 5.65 -0.99 -3.95
N LEU A 40 6.57 -1.49 -4.80
CA LEU A 40 6.90 -2.92 -4.85
C LEU A 40 7.51 -3.41 -3.54
N LYS A 41 8.37 -2.58 -2.93
CA LYS A 41 8.89 -2.76 -1.57
C LYS A 41 7.79 -3.07 -0.56
N ILE A 42 6.77 -2.21 -0.52
CA ILE A 42 5.62 -2.37 0.39
C ILE A 42 4.85 -3.65 0.06
N VAL A 43 4.55 -3.90 -1.22
CA VAL A 43 3.85 -5.13 -1.63
C VAL A 43 4.57 -6.39 -1.14
N HIS A 44 5.89 -6.46 -1.28
CA HIS A 44 6.67 -7.62 -0.88
C HIS A 44 6.91 -7.72 0.64
N ALA A 45 6.76 -6.62 1.38
CA ALA A 45 6.82 -6.62 2.84
C ALA A 45 5.52 -7.15 3.49
N LEU A 46 4.43 -7.23 2.74
CA LEU A 46 3.11 -7.67 3.20
C LEU A 46 2.80 -9.11 2.75
N PRO A 47 1.85 -9.79 3.41
CA PRO A 47 1.27 -11.02 2.88
C PRO A 47 0.70 -10.78 1.47
N HIS A 48 1.32 -11.40 0.46
CA HIS A 48 0.98 -11.17 -0.94
C HIS A 48 0.77 -12.48 -1.71
N SER A 49 -0.05 -12.40 -2.75
CA SER A 49 -0.31 -13.46 -3.71
C SER A 49 0.07 -12.99 -5.11
N TYR A 50 0.52 -13.91 -5.95
CA TYR A 50 0.81 -13.61 -7.35
C TYR A 50 -0.40 -13.93 -8.23
N HIS A 51 -0.80 -12.96 -9.05
CA HIS A 51 -1.65 -13.20 -10.20
C HIS A 51 -0.81 -13.07 -11.47
N GLY A 52 -0.41 -14.21 -12.04
CA GLY A 52 0.63 -14.25 -13.06
C GLY A 52 1.98 -13.77 -12.50
N ARG A 53 2.51 -12.67 -13.03
CA ARG A 53 3.78 -12.04 -12.57
C ARG A 53 3.56 -10.82 -11.66
N THR A 54 2.32 -10.50 -11.34
CA THR A 54 1.98 -9.31 -10.56
C THR A 54 1.71 -9.71 -9.11
N PRO A 55 2.50 -9.24 -8.14
CA PRO A 55 2.20 -9.44 -6.73
C PRO A 55 1.05 -8.49 -6.31
N MET A 56 0.13 -9.02 -5.53
CA MET A 56 -1.05 -8.33 -5.03
C MET A 56 -1.22 -8.59 -3.53
N VAL A 57 -1.65 -7.59 -2.78
CA VAL A 57 -1.88 -7.65 -1.33
C VAL A 57 -3.39 -7.56 -1.07
N ARG A 58 -3.93 -8.27 -0.09
CA ARG A 58 -5.34 -8.02 0.28
C ARG A 58 -5.43 -6.67 0.98
N THR A 59 -6.47 -5.91 0.66
CA THR A 59 -6.66 -4.59 1.27
C THR A 59 -6.69 -4.64 2.80
N VAL A 60 -7.25 -5.71 3.38
CA VAL A 60 -7.27 -5.91 4.84
C VAL A 60 -5.88 -6.07 5.44
N ASP A 61 -4.97 -6.76 4.76
CA ASP A 61 -3.60 -6.97 5.24
C ASP A 61 -2.79 -5.66 5.14
N TYR A 62 -3.05 -4.87 4.10
CA TYR A 62 -2.47 -3.54 3.93
C TYR A 62 -2.96 -2.57 5.01
N LEU A 63 -4.27 -2.52 5.30
CA LEU A 63 -4.81 -1.66 6.36
C LEU A 63 -4.28 -2.05 7.74
N ALA A 64 -4.24 -3.34 8.06
CA ALA A 64 -3.71 -3.85 9.33
C ALA A 64 -2.23 -3.47 9.53
N TYR A 65 -1.44 -3.41 8.45
CA TYR A 65 -0.05 -2.97 8.52
C TYR A 65 0.10 -1.51 8.94
N TYR A 66 -0.75 -0.62 8.42
CA TYR A 66 -0.77 0.81 8.81
C TYR A 66 -1.30 1.02 10.22
N GLU A 67 -2.29 0.23 10.66
CA GLU A 67 -2.74 0.27 12.05
C GLU A 67 -1.61 -0.15 13.02
N ALA A 68 -0.75 -1.06 12.61
CA ALA A 68 0.36 -1.57 13.42
C ALA A 68 1.63 -0.70 13.36
N HIS A 69 1.82 0.10 12.30
CA HIS A 69 3.02 0.89 12.07
C HIS A 69 2.63 2.35 11.76
N ASP A 70 2.83 3.23 12.74
CA ASP A 70 2.64 4.69 12.59
C ASP A 70 3.61 5.28 11.53
N GLU A 71 4.69 4.56 11.21
CA GLU A 71 5.64 4.91 10.14
C GLU A 71 6.15 3.65 9.42
N VAL A 72 6.02 3.62 8.09
CA VAL A 72 6.50 2.50 7.24
C VAL A 72 8.00 2.63 7.02
N VAL A 73 8.79 2.11 7.97
CA VAL A 73 10.25 2.00 7.86
C VAL A 73 10.58 0.72 7.09
N ILE A 74 10.97 0.85 5.82
CA ILE A 74 11.41 -0.29 5.01
C ILE A 74 12.93 -0.28 4.93
N ASP A 75 13.57 -1.14 5.72
CA ASP A 75 15.01 -1.37 5.64
C ASP A 75 15.36 -2.25 4.43
N TRP A 76 16.49 -1.95 3.80
CA TRP A 76 17.10 -2.72 2.70
C TRP A 76 18.48 -3.18 3.16
N SER A 77 18.54 -3.79 4.33
CA SER A 77 19.74 -4.43 4.87
C SER A 77 19.86 -5.86 4.38
#